data_AF-A0A7S2SXN9-F1
#
_entry.id   AF-A0A7S2SXN9-F1
#
_cell.length_a   1.000
_cell.length_b   1.000
_cell.length_c   1.000
_cell.angle_alpha   90.00
_cell.angle_beta   90.00
_cell.angle_gamma   90.00
#
_symmetry.space_group_name_H-M   'P 1'
#
loop_
_entity.id
_entity.type
_entity.pdbx_description
1 polymer ?
#
loop_
_entity_poly.entity_id
_entity_poly.type
_entity_poly.pdbx_seq_one_letter_code
_entity_poly.pdbx_strand_id
1 'polypeptide(L)'
;QMPCFSMDWFQCVFHFFKRWNGANWRSGKYYDHLYDSDLLCLAAFQGSIKAIKWLRSQGGIPLDIKGKDHEIAAPSGAAAGGHIDVLEWLRSEGCGFGEEACAGAARGGHLHVLQWARSQ
;
A
#
# COMPACT_ATOMS: atom_id res chain seq x y z
N GLN A 1 -3.34 -13.84 10.91
CA GLN A 1 -3.75 -13.50 9.53
C GLN A 1 -4.76 -12.37 9.61
N MET A 2 -4.49 -11.20 9.04
CA MET A 2 -5.54 -10.18 8.89
C MET A 2 -6.57 -10.69 7.87
N PRO A 3 -7.86 -10.33 7.99
CA PRO A 3 -8.85 -10.67 6.99
C PRO A 3 -8.49 -10.04 5.64
N CYS A 4 -8.61 -10.82 4.56
CA CYS A 4 -8.48 -10.29 3.20
C CYS A 4 -9.78 -9.57 2.82
N PHE A 5 -9.66 -8.35 2.26
CA PHE A 5 -10.80 -7.54 1.87
C PHE A 5 -11.15 -7.83 0.41
N SER A 6 -12.43 -8.07 0.13
CA SER A 6 -12.93 -8.34 -1.22
C SER A 6 -12.88 -7.08 -2.11
N MET A 7 -12.92 -7.27 -3.43
CA MET A 7 -13.06 -6.13 -4.35
C MET A 7 -14.31 -5.30 -4.06
N ASP A 8 -15.42 -5.94 -3.70
CA ASP A 8 -16.67 -5.25 -3.35
C ASP A 8 -16.50 -4.36 -2.12
N TRP A 9 -15.66 -4.78 -1.17
CA TRP A 9 -15.30 -3.95 -0.03
C TRP A 9 -14.52 -2.69 -0.46
N PHE A 10 -13.51 -2.83 -1.33
CA PHE A 10 -12.78 -1.66 -1.85
C PHE A 10 -13.71 -0.71 -2.61
N GLN A 11 -14.61 -1.26 -3.43
CA GLN A 11 -15.59 -0.49 -4.18
C GLN A 11 -16.55 0.25 -3.25
N CYS A 12 -17.06 -0.43 -2.23
CA CYS A 12 -17.93 0.16 -1.23
C CYS A 12 -17.22 1.31 -0.49
N VAL A 13 -16.02 1.07 0.03
CA VAL A 13 -15.27 2.10 0.76
C VAL A 13 -14.95 3.29 -0.14
N PHE A 14 -14.53 3.04 -1.38
CA PHE A 14 -14.16 4.11 -2.32
C PHE A 14 -15.33 5.06 -2.64
N HIS A 15 -16.54 4.52 -2.79
CA HIS A 15 -17.72 5.30 -3.21
C HIS A 15 -18.49 5.92 -2.06
N PHE A 16 -18.58 5.25 -0.91
CA PHE A 16 -19.48 5.65 0.17
C PHE A 16 -18.81 6.42 1.31
N PHE A 17 -17.49 6.32 1.46
CA PHE A 17 -16.77 7.01 2.53
C PHE A 17 -16.17 8.32 2.04
N LYS A 18 -16.12 9.32 2.93
CA LYS A 18 -15.41 10.57 2.67
C LYS A 18 -13.90 10.28 2.58
N ARG A 19 -13.31 10.59 1.44
CA ARG A 19 -11.87 10.38 1.17
C ARG A 19 -11.16 11.68 0.83
N TRP A 20 -9.89 11.75 1.17
CA TRP A 20 -9.00 12.84 0.81
C TRP A 20 -7.86 12.35 -0.07
N ASN A 21 -7.65 13.07 -1.17
CA ASN A 21 -6.51 12.85 -2.05
C ASN A 21 -5.20 13.12 -1.28
N GLY A 22 -4.26 12.18 -1.36
CA GLY A 22 -2.93 12.30 -0.77
C GLY A 22 -2.68 11.30 0.37
N ALA A 23 -1.80 11.67 1.30
CA ALA A 23 -1.40 10.83 2.41
C ALA A 23 -1.58 11.50 3.77
N ASN A 24 -1.82 10.68 4.79
CA ASN A 24 -2.07 11.17 6.13
C ASN A 24 -0.82 11.85 6.74
N TRP A 25 -1.10 12.69 7.74
CA TRP A 25 -0.12 13.22 8.67
C TRP A 25 -0.41 12.53 10.01
N ARG A 26 0.52 11.70 10.49
CA ARG A 26 0.39 11.08 11.82
C ARG A 26 0.69 12.11 12.91
N SER A 27 -0.16 13.11 13.08
CA SER A 27 -0.08 14.04 14.22
C SER A 27 -0.75 13.52 15.49
N GLY A 28 -1.02 12.22 15.57
CA GLY A 28 -1.78 11.62 16.67
C GLY A 28 -3.25 12.06 16.74
N LYS A 29 -3.79 12.70 15.70
CA LYS A 29 -5.23 13.00 15.61
C LYS A 29 -5.90 11.95 14.73
N TYR A 30 -7.01 11.42 15.21
CA TYR A 30 -7.92 10.59 14.43
C TYR A 30 -8.69 11.50 13.47
N TYR A 31 -8.70 11.16 12.19
CA TYR A 31 -9.52 11.85 11.19
C TYR A 31 -10.73 11.00 10.84
N ASP A 32 -11.85 11.67 10.59
CA ASP A 32 -13.10 11.03 10.16
C ASP A 32 -13.08 10.69 8.65
N HIS A 33 -11.89 10.66 8.02
CA HIS A 33 -11.71 10.42 6.60
C HIS A 33 -10.55 9.48 6.33
N LEU A 34 -10.69 8.68 5.27
CA LEU A 34 -9.68 7.76 4.79
C LEU A 34 -8.83 8.42 3.70
N TYR A 35 -7.53 8.14 3.65
CA TYR A 35 -6.68 8.62 2.56
C TYR A 35 -6.58 7.58 1.45
N ASP A 36 -6.41 8.05 0.22
CA ASP A 36 -6.21 7.20 -0.97
C ASP A 36 -5.00 6.27 -0.82
N SER A 37 -3.96 6.77 -0.13
CA SER A 37 -2.78 6.00 0.26
C SER A 37 -3.09 4.86 1.25
N ASP A 38 -4.07 5.02 2.14
CA ASP A 38 -4.46 3.97 3.09
C ASP A 38 -5.10 2.78 2.34
N LEU A 39 -5.99 3.06 1.37
CA LEU A 39 -6.59 2.02 0.51
C LEU A 39 -5.54 1.32 -0.35
N LEU A 40 -4.63 2.10 -0.93
CA LEU A 40 -3.56 1.56 -1.76
C LEU A 40 -2.61 0.68 -0.94
N CYS A 41 -2.21 1.15 0.25
CA CYS A 41 -1.37 0.40 1.17
C CYS A 41 -2.06 -0.89 1.62
N LEU A 42 -3.35 -0.83 1.96
CA LEU A 42 -4.13 -2.01 2.35
C LEU A 42 -4.24 -3.02 1.21
N ALA A 43 -4.51 -2.56 -0.02
CA ALA A 43 -4.57 -3.41 -1.20
C ALA A 43 -3.22 -4.10 -1.48
N ALA A 44 -2.11 -3.39 -1.30
CA ALA A 44 -0.77 -3.93 -1.43
C ALA A 44 -0.43 -4.92 -0.30
N PHE A 45 -0.80 -4.61 0.93
CA PHE A 45 -0.59 -5.46 2.11
C PHE A 45 -1.28 -6.83 2.01
N GLN A 46 -2.41 -6.92 1.31
CA GLN A 46 -3.06 -8.21 1.06
C GLN A 46 -2.65 -8.87 -0.27
N GLY A 47 -1.72 -8.26 -1.01
CA GLY A 47 -1.21 -8.81 -2.27
C GLY A 47 -2.13 -8.60 -3.49
N SER A 48 -3.12 -7.71 -3.41
CA SER A 48 -4.16 -7.59 -4.44
C SER A 48 -3.81 -6.58 -5.53
N ILE A 49 -3.05 -7.03 -6.54
CA ILE A 49 -2.77 -6.23 -7.76
C ILE A 49 -4.08 -5.78 -8.43
N LYS A 50 -5.12 -6.62 -8.40
CA LYS A 50 -6.44 -6.29 -8.95
C LYS A 50 -7.05 -5.05 -8.28
N ALA A 51 -7.02 -5.00 -6.95
CA ALA A 51 -7.51 -3.85 -6.20
C ALA A 51 -6.67 -2.61 -6.47
N ILE A 52 -5.33 -2.74 -6.52
CA ILE A 52 -4.44 -1.62 -6.83
C ILE A 52 -4.73 -1.03 -8.21
N LYS A 53 -4.83 -1.88 -9.25
CA LYS A 53 -5.13 -1.44 -10.62
C LYS A 53 -6.49 -0.75 -10.70
N TRP A 54 -7.49 -1.29 -10.00
CA TRP A 54 -8.82 -0.69 -9.94
C TRP A 54 -8.80 0.68 -9.25
N LEU A 55 -8.15 0.80 -8.10
CA LEU A 55 -8.01 2.08 -7.38
C LEU A 55 -7.34 3.15 -8.26
N ARG A 56 -6.28 2.79 -8.98
CA ARG A 56 -5.59 3.67 -9.91
C ARG A 56 -6.51 4.16 -11.03
N SER A 57 -7.41 3.32 -11.54
CA SER A 57 -8.32 3.67 -12.64
C SER A 57 -9.45 4.63 -12.24
N GLN A 58 -9.76 4.78 -10.95
CA GLN A 58 -10.92 5.59 -10.51
C GLN A 58 -10.66 7.10 -10.46
N GLY A 59 -9.42 7.56 -10.59
CA GLY A 59 -9.12 8.98 -10.46
C GLY A 59 -7.65 9.35 -10.36
N GLY A 60 -6.74 8.43 -10.71
CA GLY A 60 -5.32 8.73 -10.78
C GLY A 60 -4.61 8.73 -9.43
N ILE A 61 -5.05 7.92 -8.46
CA ILE A 61 -4.29 7.62 -7.23
C ILE A 61 -2.86 7.23 -7.64
N PRO A 62 -1.84 8.07 -7.37
CA PRO A 62 -0.48 7.73 -7.75
C PRO A 62 0.00 6.48 -7.01
N LEU A 63 0.75 5.61 -7.69
CA LEU A 63 1.32 4.42 -7.04
C LEU A 63 2.43 4.80 -6.05
N ASP A 64 3.08 5.93 -6.31
CA ASP A 64 4.14 6.54 -5.51
C ASP A 64 3.62 7.58 -4.52
N ILE A 65 2.32 7.57 -4.17
CA ILE A 65 1.85 8.37 -3.03
C ILE A 65 2.62 7.91 -1.80
N LYS A 66 3.43 8.81 -1.26
CA LYS A 66 4.14 8.62 -0.01
C LYS A 66 3.56 9.57 1.04
N GLY A 67 3.25 9.04 2.22
CA GLY A 67 3.16 9.87 3.42
C GLY A 67 4.49 10.58 3.69
N LYS A 68 4.45 11.72 4.40
CA LYS A 68 5.69 12.43 4.80
C LYS A 68 6.66 11.55 5.59
N ASP A 69 6.14 10.54 6.29
CA ASP A 69 6.95 9.61 7.08
C ASP A 69 7.47 8.42 6.25
N HIS A 70 7.19 8.38 4.94
CA HIS A 70 7.49 7.29 3.99
C HIS A 70 6.93 5.90 4.38
N GLU A 71 6.29 5.74 5.53
CA GLU A 71 5.77 4.45 6.01
C GLU A 71 4.51 3.97 5.29
N ILE A 72 3.72 4.90 4.77
CA ILE A 72 2.41 4.63 4.14
C ILE A 72 2.57 4.81 2.64
N ALA A 73 2.96 3.72 2.00
CA ALA A 73 3.16 3.60 0.56
C ALA A 73 2.87 2.16 0.12
N ALA A 74 2.50 1.96 -1.15
CA ALA A 74 2.20 0.64 -1.69
C ALA A 74 3.35 -0.38 -1.50
N PRO A 75 4.64 -0.02 -1.71
CA PRO A 75 5.74 -0.95 -1.47
C PRO A 75 5.88 -1.36 0.01
N SER A 76 5.72 -0.42 0.94
CA SER A 76 5.74 -0.71 2.39
C SER A 76 4.63 -1.70 2.76
N GLY A 77 3.42 -1.48 2.24
CA GLY A 77 2.28 -2.39 2.41
C GLY A 77 2.58 -3.79 1.87
N ALA A 78 2.98 -3.90 0.59
CA ALA A 78 3.31 -5.18 -0.04
C ALA A 78 4.42 -5.93 0.71
N ALA A 79 5.47 -5.22 1.14
CA ALA A 79 6.56 -5.81 1.89
C ALA A 79 6.11 -6.29 3.28
N ALA A 80 5.29 -5.50 3.98
CA ALA A 80 4.69 -5.88 5.26
C ALA A 80 3.70 -7.03 5.17
N GLY A 81 3.13 -7.29 3.99
CA GLY A 81 2.30 -8.47 3.69
C GLY A 81 3.08 -9.67 3.15
N GLY A 82 4.36 -9.50 2.82
CA GLY A 82 5.21 -10.58 2.31
C GLY A 82 5.12 -10.81 0.79
N HIS A 83 4.57 -9.86 0.03
CA HIS A 83 4.19 -10.01 -1.37
C HIS A 83 5.27 -9.50 -2.35
N ILE A 84 6.22 -10.39 -2.69
CA ILE A 84 7.29 -10.09 -3.66
C ILE A 84 6.73 -9.79 -5.06
N ASP A 85 5.71 -10.54 -5.48
CA ASP A 85 5.03 -10.37 -6.77
C ASP A 85 4.44 -8.96 -6.95
N VAL A 86 3.87 -8.40 -5.88
CA VAL A 86 3.37 -7.02 -5.89
C VAL A 86 4.53 -6.02 -5.93
N LEU A 87 5.63 -6.27 -5.22
CA LEU A 87 6.81 -5.40 -5.24
C LEU A 87 7.48 -5.37 -6.63
N GLU A 88 7.60 -6.52 -7.29
CA GLU A 88 8.09 -6.64 -8.67
C GLU A 88 7.18 -5.90 -9.65
N TRP A 89 5.87 -6.07 -9.51
CA TRP A 89 4.91 -5.34 -10.34
C TRP A 89 4.98 -3.83 -10.11
N LEU A 90 5.02 -3.37 -8.85
CA LEU A 90 5.17 -1.94 -8.53
C LEU A 90 6.44 -1.34 -9.14
N ARG A 91 7.56 -2.06 -9.05
CA ARG A 91 8.82 -1.66 -9.68
C ARG A 91 8.69 -1.53 -11.20
N SER A 92 7.98 -2.46 -11.86
CA SER A 92 7.72 -2.40 -13.30
C SER A 92 6.89 -1.19 -13.73
N GLU A 93 6.06 -0.66 -12.82
CA GLU A 93 5.27 0.56 -13.03
C GLU A 93 6.05 1.85 -12.69
N GLY A 94 7.35 1.75 -12.42
CA GLY A 94 8.20 2.88 -12.04
C GLY A 94 8.10 3.27 -10.56
N CYS A 95 7.36 2.51 -9.75
CA CYS A 95 7.30 2.70 -8.30
C CYS A 95 8.49 1.98 -7.66
N GLY A 96 9.57 2.72 -7.43
CA GLY A 96 10.72 2.21 -6.67
C GLY A 96 10.34 1.85 -5.24
N PHE A 97 11.12 0.96 -4.63
CA PHE A 97 11.04 0.65 -3.22
C PHE A 97 12.35 0.99 -2.54
N GLY A 98 12.27 1.71 -1.42
CA GLY A 98 13.42 2.11 -0.61
C GLY A 98 13.39 1.49 0.78
N GLU A 99 13.92 2.23 1.75
CA GLU A 99 13.98 1.86 3.16
C GLU A 99 12.60 1.51 3.73
N GLU A 100 11.52 2.09 3.20
CA GLU A 100 10.15 1.83 3.61
C GLU A 100 9.71 0.38 3.37
N ALA A 101 10.14 -0.25 2.27
CA ALA A 101 9.83 -1.64 2.00
C ALA A 101 10.59 -2.57 2.95
N CYS A 102 11.85 -2.26 3.25
CA CYS A 102 12.62 -3.00 4.26
C CYS A 102 11.99 -2.87 5.66
N ALA A 103 11.60 -1.65 6.06
CA ALA A 103 10.92 -1.42 7.33
C ALA A 103 9.55 -2.14 7.38
N GLY A 104 8.80 -2.15 6.27
CA GLY A 104 7.55 -2.91 6.13
C GLY A 104 7.77 -4.41 6.31
N ALA A 105 8.70 -5.01 5.56
CA ALA A 105 9.04 -6.43 5.67
C ALA A 105 9.52 -6.83 7.07
N ALA A 106 10.34 -6.00 7.71
CA ALA A 106 10.79 -6.23 9.08
C ALA A 106 9.60 -6.21 10.07
N ARG A 107 8.69 -5.24 9.95
CA ARG A 107 7.46 -5.17 10.76
C ARG A 107 6.54 -6.37 10.54
N GLY A 108 6.41 -6.84 9.31
CA GLY A 108 5.62 -8.03 8.96
C GLY A 108 6.31 -9.37 9.31
N GLY A 109 7.59 -9.35 9.71
CA GLY A 109 8.37 -10.57 9.97
C GLY A 109 8.73 -11.36 8.70
N HIS A 110 8.74 -10.71 7.54
CA HIS A 110 8.94 -11.35 6.24
C HIS A 110 10.42 -11.36 5.81
N LEU A 111 11.20 -12.25 6.42
CA LEU A 111 12.63 -12.40 6.13
C LEU A 111 12.91 -12.69 4.64
N HIS A 112 12.04 -13.45 3.96
CA HIS A 112 12.20 -13.75 2.54
C HIS A 112 12.13 -12.49 1.66
N VAL A 113 11.26 -11.53 2.01
CA VAL A 113 11.21 -10.23 1.32
C VAL A 113 12.49 -9.43 1.57
N LEU A 114 13.04 -9.44 2.78
CA LEU A 114 14.31 -8.75 3.08
C LEU A 114 15.48 -9.36 2.30
N GLN A 115 15.54 -10.70 2.21
CA GLN A 115 16.56 -11.39 1.43
C GLN A 115 16.42 -11.08 -0.07
N TRP A 116 15.20 -11.12 -0.58
CA TRP A 116 14.90 -10.73 -1.96
C TRP A 116 15.27 -9.28 -2.22
N ALA A 117 14.92 -8.34 -1.34
CA ALA A 117 15.20 -6.92 -1.51
C ALA A 117 16.72 -6.64 -1.53
N ARG A 118 17.50 -7.39 -0.74
CA ARG A 118 18.96 -7.31 -0.73
C ARG A 118 19.61 -7.91 -1.98
N SER A 119 18.95 -8.86 -2.66
CA SER A 119 19.50 -9.52 -3.85
C SER A 119 19.16 -8.82 -5.17
N GLN A 120 18.56 -7.63 -5.10
CA GLN A 120 18.17 -6.84 -6.27
C GLN A 120 19.32 -6.01 -6.84
#